data_AF-A0A9P5SAJ1-F1
#
_entry.id   AF-A0A9P5SAJ1-F1
#
_cell.length_a   1.000
_cell.length_b   1.000
_cell.length_c   1.000
_cell.angle_alpha   90.00
_cell.angle_beta   90.00
_cell.angle_gamma   90.00
#
_symmetry.space_group_name_H-M   'P 1'
#
loop_
_entity.id
_entity.type
_entity.pdbx_description
1 polymer ?
#
loop_
_entity_poly.entity_id
_entity_poly.type
_entity_poly.pdbx_seq_one_letter_code
_entity_poly.pdbx_strand_id
1 'polypeptide(L)'
;MASSALRLTEYVKRPGTGTAGKQIKIRSNFFEITQLPNINVTHYDVTITPDVPPIVNRKVYEHFITLHRVSDLGGARPVFDGRKNIFSPKVFPFESKTFEFVLPEDEVPKGVTPRRPPRAFRLKIKKASEINLEELHRFLVGKAAMSNNILTAIMALDVLIRHKPAMLYSNVGRSFFTPDGAQQLYGGVEVWNGFYQSARPTVGKYSLCVYAHIGMTDWKETIR
;
A
#
# COMPACT_ATOMS: atom_id res chain seq x y z
N MET A 1 -30.36 30.22 25.10
CA MET A 1 -29.21 29.36 25.48
C MET A 1 -28.45 29.03 24.21
N ALA A 2 -27.24 29.57 24.05
CA ALA A 2 -26.42 29.33 22.86
C ALA A 2 -25.75 27.94 22.97
N SER A 3 -26.03 27.08 21.99
CA SER A 3 -25.38 25.79 21.80
C SER A 3 -23.88 25.99 21.62
N SER A 4 -23.08 25.62 22.62
CA SER A 4 -21.63 25.51 22.52
C SER A 4 -21.28 24.42 21.51
N ALA A 5 -21.00 24.83 20.26
CA ALA A 5 -20.46 23.93 19.26
C ALA A 5 -19.10 23.42 19.76
N LEU A 6 -18.96 22.10 19.89
CA LEU A 6 -17.70 21.43 20.20
C LEU A 6 -16.64 21.87 19.17
N ARG A 7 -15.73 22.76 19.57
CA ARG A 7 -14.59 23.13 18.74
C ARG A 7 -13.57 22.00 18.82
N LEU A 8 -13.39 21.27 17.71
CA LEU A 8 -12.21 20.42 17.53
C LEU A 8 -10.96 21.30 17.66
N THR A 9 -10.23 21.15 18.75
CA THR A 9 -8.95 21.83 18.96
C THR A 9 -7.88 21.17 18.10
N GLU A 10 -7.01 21.98 17.49
CA GLU A 10 -5.76 21.49 16.90
C GLU A 10 -4.93 20.74 17.94
N TYR A 11 -4.26 19.67 17.53
CA TYR A 11 -3.36 18.91 18.40
C TYR A 11 -2.29 19.83 19.02
N VAL A 12 -2.09 19.73 20.34
CA VAL A 12 -1.09 20.54 21.05
C VAL A 12 0.31 20.13 20.62
N LYS A 13 1.17 21.11 20.30
CA LYS A 13 2.57 20.87 19.97
C LYS A 13 3.31 20.30 21.18
N ARG A 14 4.24 19.37 20.93
CA ARG A 14 5.11 18.83 21.98
C ARG A 14 5.92 19.99 22.60
N PRO A 15 5.89 20.18 23.94
CA PRO A 15 6.56 21.31 24.59
C PRO A 15 8.09 21.20 24.58
N GLY A 16 8.64 19.99 24.49
CA GLY A 16 10.08 19.75 24.43
C GLY A 16 10.44 18.27 24.58
N THR A 17 11.74 17.97 24.66
CA THR A 17 12.25 16.63 25.01
C THR A 17 12.48 16.52 26.51
N GLY A 18 12.16 15.37 27.10
CA GLY A 18 12.44 15.11 28.52
C GLY A 18 13.94 15.02 28.79
N THR A 19 14.37 15.54 29.94
CA THR A 19 15.80 15.60 30.35
C THR A 19 16.13 14.75 31.57
N ALA A 20 15.13 14.21 32.26
CA ALA A 20 15.32 13.37 33.44
C ALA A 20 15.84 11.96 33.06
N GLY A 21 16.68 11.40 33.94
CA GLY A 21 17.18 10.02 33.82
C GLY A 21 18.56 9.90 33.17
N LYS A 22 19.08 8.67 33.13
CA LYS A 22 20.37 8.34 32.53
C LYS A 22 20.20 8.10 31.03
N GLN A 23 21.04 8.74 30.22
CA GLN A 23 21.06 8.50 28.78
C GLN A 23 21.50 7.06 28.46
N ILE A 24 20.76 6.40 27.58
CA ILE A 24 21.06 5.05 27.10
C ILE A 24 21.06 5.01 25.57
N LYS A 25 21.94 4.19 24.99
CA LYS A 25 21.94 3.94 23.55
C LYS A 25 20.94 2.84 23.24
N ILE A 26 19.99 3.12 22.36
CA ILE A 26 18.97 2.16 21.91
C ILE A 26 19.13 1.88 20.42
N ARG A 27 18.72 0.68 20.01
CA ARG A 27 18.46 0.37 18.61
C ARG A 27 16.95 0.23 18.45
N SER A 28 16.43 0.82 17.38
CA SER A 28 15.05 0.62 16.95
C SER A 28 15.05 -0.02 15.58
N ASN A 29 13.92 -0.60 15.23
CA ASN A 29 13.65 -1.21 13.94
C ASN A 29 13.00 -0.20 12.96
N PHE A 30 13.35 1.08 13.14
CA PHE A 30 13.00 2.17 12.25
C PHE A 30 14.18 2.39 11.31
N PHE A 31 13.93 2.23 10.02
CA PHE A 31 14.90 2.41 8.96
C PHE A 31 14.64 3.76 8.30
N GLU A 32 15.65 4.62 8.28
CA GLU A 32 15.54 5.94 7.67
C GLU A 32 15.39 5.84 6.15
N ILE A 33 14.43 6.57 5.59
CA ILE A 33 14.38 6.83 4.15
C ILE A 33 15.28 8.03 3.88
N THR A 34 16.44 7.76 3.28
CA THR A 34 17.50 8.75 3.06
C THR A 34 17.13 9.83 2.06
N GLN A 35 16.37 9.46 1.02
CA GLN A 35 16.00 10.38 -0.05
C GLN A 35 14.60 10.08 -0.56
N LEU A 36 13.80 11.13 -0.67
CA LEU A 36 12.55 11.14 -1.42
C LEU A 36 12.77 11.90 -2.73
N PRO A 37 12.17 11.46 -3.85
CA PRO A 37 12.30 12.16 -5.10
C PRO A 37 11.58 13.52 -5.02
N ASN A 38 12.15 14.54 -5.65
CA ASN A 38 11.52 15.85 -5.78
C ASN A 38 10.58 15.88 -7.00
N ILE A 39 9.59 14.99 -6.99
CA ILE A 39 8.58 14.88 -8.05
C ILE A 39 7.19 14.94 -7.44
N ASN A 40 6.24 15.44 -8.20
CA ASN A 40 4.83 15.31 -7.83
C ASN A 40 4.35 13.89 -8.17
N VAL A 41 3.48 13.37 -7.32
CA VAL A 41 2.85 12.06 -7.50
C VAL A 41 1.38 12.27 -7.83
N THR A 42 0.89 11.66 -8.88
CA THR A 42 -0.52 11.79 -9.26
C THR A 42 -1.33 10.65 -8.63
N HIS A 43 -2.42 11.01 -7.96
CA HIS A 43 -3.39 10.08 -7.39
C HIS A 43 -4.54 9.87 -8.38
N TYR A 44 -4.86 8.60 -8.60
CA TYR A 44 -5.94 8.15 -9.45
C TYR A 44 -6.89 7.27 -8.65
N ASP A 45 -8.19 7.52 -8.86
CA ASP A 45 -9.26 6.65 -8.40
C ASP A 45 -9.48 5.51 -9.39
N VAL A 46 -9.60 4.30 -8.87
CA VAL A 46 -9.84 3.09 -9.62
C VAL A 46 -11.14 2.45 -9.19
N THR A 47 -11.91 2.02 -10.18
CA THR A 47 -13.09 1.16 -9.96
C THR A 47 -12.95 -0.08 -10.80
N ILE A 48 -12.95 -1.24 -10.16
CA ILE A 48 -12.94 -2.56 -10.81
C ILE A 48 -14.35 -3.14 -10.73
N THR A 49 -14.83 -3.72 -11.82
CA THR A 49 -16.12 -4.40 -11.90
C THR A 49 -15.91 -5.75 -12.59
N PRO A 50 -16.42 -6.87 -12.04
CA PRO A 50 -17.20 -7.00 -10.79
C PRO A 50 -16.39 -6.77 -9.50
N ASP A 51 -17.09 -6.56 -8.38
CA ASP A 51 -16.45 -6.43 -7.06
C ASP A 51 -15.89 -7.79 -6.63
N VAL A 52 -14.59 -7.82 -6.33
CA VAL A 52 -13.84 -9.03 -6.00
C VAL A 52 -12.88 -8.76 -4.85
N PRO A 53 -12.41 -9.81 -4.14
CA PRO A 53 -11.48 -9.63 -3.04
C PRO A 53 -10.19 -8.89 -3.46
N PRO A 54 -9.54 -8.13 -2.54
CA PRO A 54 -8.34 -7.36 -2.86
C PRO A 54 -7.17 -8.15 -3.45
N ILE A 55 -7.08 -9.45 -3.17
CA ILE A 55 -6.07 -10.34 -3.76
C ILE A 55 -6.31 -10.49 -5.27
N VAL A 56 -7.57 -10.68 -5.68
CA VAL A 56 -7.95 -10.78 -7.09
C VAL A 56 -7.79 -9.43 -7.78
N ASN A 57 -8.16 -8.32 -7.12
CA ASN A 57 -7.94 -6.97 -7.67
C ASN A 57 -6.46 -6.71 -7.99
N ARG A 58 -5.53 -7.23 -7.18
CA ARG A 58 -4.08 -7.12 -7.46
C ARG A 58 -3.67 -7.92 -8.68
N LYS A 59 -4.18 -9.15 -8.85
CA LYS A 59 -3.94 -9.95 -10.08
C LYS A 59 -4.48 -9.25 -11.33
N VAL A 60 -5.71 -8.73 -11.24
CA VAL A 60 -6.35 -7.93 -12.30
C VAL A 60 -5.50 -6.71 -12.65
N TYR A 61 -4.99 -6.00 -11.64
CA TYR A 61 -4.10 -4.86 -11.82
C TYR A 61 -2.75 -5.24 -12.46
N GLU A 62 -2.13 -6.34 -12.04
CA GLU A 62 -0.87 -6.80 -12.61
C GLU A 62 -1.01 -7.17 -14.10
N HIS A 63 -2.10 -7.85 -14.44
CA HIS A 63 -2.43 -8.15 -15.82
C HIS A 63 -2.66 -6.87 -16.64
N PHE A 64 -3.41 -5.91 -16.09
CA PHE A 64 -3.60 -4.59 -16.70
C PHE A 64 -2.26 -3.87 -16.97
N ILE A 65 -1.34 -3.85 -15.99
CA ILE A 65 -0.01 -3.25 -16.16
C ILE A 65 0.77 -3.99 -17.26
N THR A 66 0.67 -5.31 -17.34
CA THR A 66 1.35 -6.09 -18.38
C THR A 66 0.87 -5.70 -19.78
N LEU A 67 -0.43 -5.50 -19.96
CA LEU A 67 -1.02 -5.13 -21.26
C LEU A 67 -0.81 -3.64 -21.63
N HIS A 68 -1.00 -2.73 -20.67
CA HIS A 68 -1.20 -1.31 -20.95
C HIS A 68 -0.04 -0.41 -20.53
N ARG A 69 1.02 -0.95 -19.89
CA ARG A 69 2.13 -0.14 -19.38
C ARG A 69 2.82 0.68 -20.46
N VAL A 70 3.13 0.08 -21.61
CA VAL A 70 3.87 0.76 -22.68
C VAL A 70 2.94 1.60 -23.54
N SER A 71 1.75 1.08 -23.87
CA SER A 71 0.80 1.74 -24.77
C SER A 71 0.09 2.92 -24.12
N ASP A 72 -0.56 2.71 -22.98
CA ASP A 72 -1.52 3.67 -22.41
C ASP A 72 -0.96 4.43 -21.20
N LEU A 73 0.02 3.86 -20.48
CA LEU A 73 0.60 4.46 -19.28
C LEU A 73 1.94 5.15 -19.53
N GLY A 74 2.41 5.25 -20.78
CA GLY A 74 3.66 5.94 -21.14
C GLY A 74 4.90 5.35 -20.45
N GLY A 75 4.90 4.04 -20.20
CA GLY A 75 5.97 3.32 -19.52
C GLY A 75 6.04 3.51 -18.00
N ALA A 76 5.08 4.24 -17.40
CA ALA A 76 5.02 4.47 -15.96
C ALA A 76 4.88 3.15 -15.18
N ARG A 77 5.36 3.15 -13.93
CA ARG A 77 5.18 2.05 -12.98
C ARG A 77 4.36 2.54 -11.79
N PRO A 78 3.03 2.70 -11.98
CA PRO A 78 2.15 3.07 -10.89
C PRO A 78 2.09 1.97 -9.82
N VAL A 79 1.71 2.37 -8.61
CA VAL A 79 1.47 1.47 -7.48
C VAL A 79 -0.01 1.47 -7.11
N PHE A 80 -0.52 0.32 -6.68
CA PHE A 80 -1.92 0.10 -6.37
C PHE A 80 -2.10 -0.45 -4.95
N ASP A 81 -3.11 0.07 -4.24
CA ASP A 81 -3.46 -0.32 -2.87
C ASP A 81 -4.24 -1.64 -2.76
N GLY A 82 -4.69 -2.21 -3.89
CA GLY A 82 -5.52 -3.41 -3.95
C GLY A 82 -7.03 -3.13 -3.89
N ARG A 83 -7.43 -1.85 -3.84
CA ARG A 83 -8.82 -1.42 -3.73
C ARG A 83 -9.14 -0.35 -4.77
N LYS A 84 -8.94 0.93 -4.44
CA LYS A 84 -9.44 2.06 -5.24
C LYS A 84 -8.38 3.11 -5.54
N ASN A 85 -7.15 2.98 -5.03
CA ASN A 85 -6.16 4.05 -5.14
C ASN A 85 -4.95 3.58 -5.94
N ILE A 86 -4.66 4.30 -7.03
CA ILE A 86 -3.39 4.22 -7.76
C ILE A 86 -2.59 5.50 -7.51
N PHE A 87 -1.29 5.34 -7.30
CA PHE A 87 -0.34 6.44 -7.30
C PHE A 87 0.68 6.25 -8.41
N SER A 88 0.91 7.29 -9.21
CA SER A 88 1.85 7.25 -10.33
C SER A 88 2.87 8.39 -10.23
N PRO A 89 4.15 8.13 -10.51
CA PRO A 89 5.16 9.19 -10.61
C PRO A 89 5.04 10.01 -11.91
N LYS A 90 4.23 9.55 -12.87
CA LYS A 90 3.97 10.24 -14.14
C LYS A 90 2.48 10.39 -14.37
N VAL A 91 2.08 11.53 -14.91
CA VAL A 91 0.70 11.76 -15.34
C VAL A 91 0.41 10.87 -16.56
N PHE A 92 -0.68 10.11 -16.52
CA PHE A 92 -1.16 9.34 -17.66
C PHE A 92 -1.68 10.28 -18.78
N PRO A 93 -1.62 9.87 -20.06
CA PRO A 93 -2.07 10.67 -21.20
C PRO A 93 -3.61 10.75 -21.31
N PHE A 94 -4.34 10.59 -20.20
CA PHE A 94 -5.79 10.69 -20.11
C PHE A 94 -6.23 11.13 -18.70
N GLU A 95 -7.35 11.83 -18.63
CA GLU A 95 -7.97 12.24 -17.36
C GLU A 95 -8.90 11.14 -16.79
N SER A 96 -9.61 10.42 -17.66
CA SER A 96 -10.43 9.27 -17.29
C SER A 96 -10.48 8.28 -18.45
N LYS A 97 -10.23 6.99 -18.19
CA LYS A 97 -10.31 5.93 -19.20
C LYS A 97 -10.82 4.63 -18.58
N THR A 98 -11.61 3.90 -19.37
CA THR A 98 -12.11 2.58 -19.00
C THR A 98 -11.43 1.54 -19.86
N PHE A 99 -10.95 0.48 -19.23
CA PHE A 99 -10.29 -0.65 -19.86
C PHE A 99 -11.14 -1.89 -19.62
N GLU A 100 -11.29 -2.71 -20.64
CA GLU A 100 -11.96 -3.99 -20.55
C GLU A 100 -10.97 -5.07 -20.99
N PHE A 101 -10.80 -6.09 -20.15
CA PHE A 101 -9.90 -7.18 -20.43
C PHE A 101 -10.37 -8.44 -19.72
N VAL A 102 -9.97 -9.59 -20.24
CA VAL A 102 -10.26 -10.89 -19.65
C VAL A 102 -9.03 -11.35 -18.90
N LEU A 103 -9.18 -11.64 -17.60
CA LEU A 103 -8.08 -12.22 -16.84
C LEU A 103 -7.88 -13.67 -17.29
N PRO A 104 -6.71 -14.04 -17.84
CA PRO A 104 -6.39 -15.44 -18.11
C PRO A 104 -6.36 -16.22 -16.80
N GLU A 105 -6.79 -17.49 -16.82
CA GLU A 105 -6.67 -18.33 -15.64
C GLU A 105 -5.20 -18.57 -15.28
N ASP A 106 -4.92 -18.78 -13.98
CA ASP A 106 -3.61 -19.27 -13.52
C ASP A 106 -3.27 -20.54 -14.32
N GLU A 107 -2.03 -20.68 -14.84
CA GLU A 107 -1.63 -21.82 -15.67
C GLU A 107 -1.97 -23.14 -14.99
N VAL A 108 -3.04 -23.79 -15.46
CA VAL A 108 -3.45 -25.10 -14.97
C VAL A 108 -2.46 -26.12 -15.53
N PRO A 109 -1.90 -27.04 -14.71
CA PRO A 109 -1.09 -28.13 -15.23
C PRO A 109 -1.80 -28.86 -16.37
N LYS A 110 -1.08 -29.16 -17.46
CA LYS A 110 -1.63 -29.83 -18.65
C LYS A 110 -2.46 -31.06 -18.22
N GLY A 111 -3.77 -31.04 -18.50
CA GLY A 111 -4.70 -32.14 -18.20
C GLY A 111 -5.78 -31.84 -17.17
N VAL A 112 -5.77 -30.67 -16.53
CA VAL A 112 -6.84 -30.24 -15.61
C VAL A 112 -7.73 -29.21 -16.30
N THR A 113 -9.04 -29.45 -16.34
CA THR A 113 -10.00 -28.49 -16.87
C THR A 113 -9.94 -27.18 -16.07
N PRO A 114 -9.94 -26.01 -16.74
CA PRO A 114 -10.01 -24.71 -16.07
C PRO A 114 -11.17 -24.71 -15.06
N ARG A 115 -10.85 -24.45 -13.79
CA ARG A 115 -11.79 -24.65 -12.68
C ARG A 115 -12.82 -23.52 -12.61
N ARG A 116 -12.61 -22.40 -13.32
CA ARG A 116 -13.52 -21.28 -13.42
C ARG A 116 -13.62 -20.81 -14.90
N PRO A 117 -14.71 -20.15 -15.30
CA PRO A 117 -14.78 -19.53 -16.61
C PRO A 117 -13.91 -18.26 -16.65
N PRO A 118 -13.35 -17.89 -17.82
CA PRO A 118 -12.66 -16.61 -18.01
C PRO A 118 -13.53 -15.45 -17.55
N ARG A 119 -12.97 -14.56 -16.72
CA ARG A 119 -13.71 -13.42 -16.16
C ARG A 119 -13.33 -12.14 -16.88
N ALA A 120 -14.29 -11.53 -17.53
CA ALA A 120 -14.16 -10.18 -18.04
C ALA A 120 -14.17 -9.20 -16.87
N PHE A 121 -13.17 -8.31 -16.83
CA PHE A 121 -13.07 -7.23 -15.87
C PHE A 121 -13.11 -5.90 -16.60
N ARG A 122 -13.82 -4.95 -15.99
CA ARG A 122 -13.82 -3.56 -16.38
C ARG A 122 -13.08 -2.76 -15.32
N LEU A 123 -12.02 -2.07 -15.73
CA LEU A 123 -11.19 -1.23 -14.88
C LEU A 123 -11.31 0.23 -15.35
N LYS A 124 -11.91 1.09 -14.53
CA LYS A 124 -12.01 2.52 -14.78
C LYS A 124 -10.99 3.26 -13.94
N ILE A 125 -10.14 4.07 -14.57
CA ILE A 125 -9.15 4.94 -13.93
C ILE A 125 -9.57 6.39 -14.17
N LYS A 126 -9.60 7.20 -13.10
CA LYS A 126 -9.86 8.63 -13.17
C LYS A 126 -8.84 9.39 -12.33
N LYS A 127 -8.29 10.50 -12.85
CA LYS A 127 -7.41 11.38 -12.08
C LYS A 127 -8.18 12.02 -10.93
N ALA A 128 -7.65 11.93 -9.72
CA ALA A 128 -8.27 12.44 -8.51
C ALA A 128 -7.57 13.73 -8.04
N SER A 129 -6.26 13.67 -7.80
CA SER A 129 -5.48 14.82 -7.35
C SER A 129 -4.00 14.69 -7.69
N GLU A 130 -3.27 15.80 -7.57
CA GLU A 130 -1.81 15.82 -7.63
C GLU A 130 -1.24 16.03 -6.23
N ILE A 131 -0.24 15.23 -5.87
CA ILE A 131 0.39 15.24 -4.55
C ILE A 131 1.74 15.94 -4.67
N ASN A 132 1.90 17.04 -3.94
CA ASN A 132 3.16 17.76 -3.86
C ASN A 132 4.03 17.17 -2.74
N LEU A 133 5.12 16.49 -3.09
CA LEU A 133 6.07 15.91 -2.12
C LEU A 133 6.95 16.95 -1.43
N GLU A 134 7.09 18.16 -1.97
CA GLU A 134 7.82 19.25 -1.33
C GLU A 134 7.15 19.67 -0.02
N GLU A 135 5.82 19.72 0.00
CA GLU A 135 5.06 20.04 1.20
C GLU A 135 5.27 18.99 2.30
N LEU A 136 5.34 17.71 1.91
CA LEU A 136 5.73 16.63 2.82
C LEU A 136 7.14 16.87 3.39
N HIS A 137 8.11 17.26 2.55
CA HIS A 137 9.46 17.54 3.03
C HIS A 137 9.48 18.70 4.03
N ARG A 138 8.77 19.80 3.75
CA ARG A 138 8.64 20.94 4.68
C ARG A 138 7.98 20.52 6.00
N PHE A 139 6.99 19.64 5.95
CA PHE A 139 6.34 19.09 7.14
C PHE A 139 7.32 18.27 8.00
N LEU A 140 8.15 17.41 7.39
CA LEU A 140 9.12 16.59 8.13
C LEU A 140 10.17 17.42 8.87
N VAL A 141 10.57 18.56 8.29
CA VAL A 141 11.52 19.51 8.91
C VAL A 141 10.81 20.45 9.91
N GLY A 142 9.49 20.32 10.10
CA GLY A 142 8.71 21.14 11.03
C GLY A 142 8.41 22.55 10.53
N LYS A 143 8.55 22.80 9.21
CA LYS A 143 8.28 24.09 8.56
C LYS A 143 6.84 24.23 8.04
N ALA A 144 6.04 23.16 8.07
CA ALA A 144 4.64 23.17 7.64
C ALA A 144 3.75 22.45 8.66
N ALA A 145 2.49 22.85 8.75
CA ALA A 145 1.46 22.14 9.52
C ALA A 145 0.92 20.93 8.72
N MET A 146 0.23 20.01 9.40
CA MET A 146 -0.40 18.87 8.74
C MET A 146 -1.51 19.34 7.79
N SER A 147 -1.48 18.87 6.55
CA SER A 147 -2.48 19.17 5.52
C SER A 147 -3.01 17.88 4.89
N ASN A 148 -4.11 17.97 4.14
CA ASN A 148 -4.65 16.84 3.41
C ASN A 148 -3.67 16.30 2.36
N ASN A 149 -2.88 17.18 1.70
CA ASN A 149 -1.85 16.76 0.76
C ASN A 149 -0.77 15.91 1.47
N ILE A 150 -0.34 16.30 2.67
CA ILE A 150 0.63 15.54 3.47
C ILE A 150 0.08 14.17 3.87
N LEU A 151 -1.19 14.09 4.29
CA LEU A 151 -1.83 12.83 4.63
C LEU A 151 -1.91 11.89 3.42
N THR A 152 -2.28 12.41 2.25
CA THR A 152 -2.30 11.64 1.00
C THR A 152 -0.90 11.22 0.57
N ALA A 153 0.12 12.07 0.77
CA ALA A 153 1.51 11.74 0.50
C ALA A 153 2.02 10.60 1.41
N ILE A 154 1.68 10.63 2.71
CA ILE A 154 1.99 9.55 3.65
C ILE A 154 1.31 8.25 3.21
N MET A 155 0.04 8.31 2.79
CA MET A 155 -0.68 7.16 2.26
C MET A 155 -0.03 6.61 0.98
N ALA A 156 0.38 7.48 0.05
CA ALA A 156 1.04 7.08 -1.19
C ALA A 156 2.37 6.35 -0.91
N LEU A 157 3.17 6.84 0.05
CA LEU A 157 4.40 6.17 0.48
C LEU A 157 4.12 4.82 1.16
N ASP A 158 3.08 4.73 1.99
CA ASP A 158 2.68 3.47 2.63
C ASP A 158 2.15 2.44 1.62
N VAL A 159 1.52 2.89 0.53
CA VAL A 159 1.13 2.01 -0.59
C VAL A 159 2.35 1.60 -1.42
N LEU A 160 3.26 2.53 -1.72
CA LEU A 160 4.48 2.26 -2.48
C LEU A 160 5.32 1.13 -1.87
N ILE A 161 5.61 1.22 -0.58
CA ILE A 161 6.43 0.20 0.11
C ILE A 161 5.74 -1.17 0.17
N ARG A 162 4.40 -1.18 0.24
CA ARG A 162 3.59 -2.41 0.37
C ARG A 162 3.21 -3.01 -0.97
N HIS A 163 3.35 -2.28 -2.06
CA HIS A 163 2.87 -2.70 -3.37
C HIS A 163 3.48 -4.04 -3.80
N LYS A 164 4.82 -4.15 -3.78
CA LYS A 164 5.51 -5.37 -4.19
C LYS A 164 5.31 -6.55 -3.21
N PRO A 165 5.48 -6.37 -1.88
CA PRO A 165 5.21 -7.44 -0.92
C PRO A 165 3.78 -7.99 -0.99
N ALA A 166 2.78 -7.12 -1.22
CA ALA A 166 1.39 -7.54 -1.34
C ALA A 166 1.06 -8.34 -2.62
N MET A 167 1.98 -8.38 -3.59
CA MET A 167 1.87 -9.22 -4.78
C MET A 167 2.61 -10.56 -4.61
N LEU A 168 3.63 -10.60 -3.76
CA LEU A 168 4.47 -11.78 -3.57
C LEU A 168 4.00 -12.67 -2.41
N TYR A 169 3.43 -12.07 -1.37
CA TYR A 169 3.14 -12.75 -0.10
C TYR A 169 1.66 -12.69 0.26
N SER A 170 1.22 -13.65 1.06
CA SER A 170 -0.09 -13.61 1.70
C SER A 170 -0.14 -12.47 2.69
N ASN A 171 -1.07 -11.53 2.51
CA ASN A 171 -1.11 -10.31 3.31
C ASN A 171 -2.37 -10.23 4.18
N VAL A 172 -2.20 -9.97 5.47
CA VAL A 172 -3.29 -9.68 6.40
C VAL A 172 -3.04 -8.30 7.01
N GLY A 173 -3.88 -7.33 6.62
CA GLY A 173 -3.69 -5.93 7.02
C GLY A 173 -2.39 -5.33 6.47
N ARG A 174 -1.43 -5.08 7.37
CA ARG A 174 -0.08 -4.54 7.06
C ARG A 174 1.04 -5.58 7.28
N SER A 175 0.67 -6.82 7.56
CA SER A 175 1.61 -7.93 7.72
C SER A 175 1.62 -8.81 6.48
N PHE A 176 2.79 -9.32 6.14
CA PHE A 176 3.06 -10.18 4.99
C PHE A 176 3.65 -11.50 5.49
N PHE A 177 3.14 -12.62 4.99
CA PHE A 177 3.50 -13.97 5.42
C PHE A 177 3.94 -14.82 4.23
N THR A 178 4.99 -15.61 4.44
CA THR A 178 5.51 -16.57 3.47
C THR A 178 5.35 -18.01 3.99
N PRO A 179 5.01 -18.97 3.13
CA PRO A 179 5.06 -20.39 3.49
C PRO A 179 6.50 -20.91 3.61
N ASP A 180 7.51 -20.15 3.18
CA ASP A 180 8.90 -20.56 3.26
C ASP A 180 9.33 -20.74 4.72
N GLY A 181 9.71 -21.97 5.07
CA GLY A 181 10.03 -22.33 6.45
C GLY A 181 8.81 -22.45 7.36
N ALA A 182 7.62 -22.68 6.80
CA ALA A 182 6.42 -22.96 7.58
C ALA A 182 6.61 -24.21 8.47
N GLN A 183 6.06 -24.13 9.68
CA GLN A 183 6.15 -25.22 10.66
C GLN A 183 4.76 -25.76 10.96
N GLN A 184 4.62 -27.08 10.88
CA GLN A 184 3.38 -27.74 11.25
C GLN A 184 3.19 -27.75 12.75
N LEU A 185 2.00 -27.36 13.18
CA LEU A 185 1.50 -27.53 14.53
C LEU A 185 0.49 -28.68 14.60
N TYR A 186 0.23 -29.12 15.83
CA TYR A 186 -0.81 -30.11 16.07
C TYR A 186 -2.19 -29.58 15.64
N GLY A 187 -3.02 -30.45 15.05
CA GLY A 187 -4.39 -30.11 14.67
C GLY A 187 -4.57 -29.56 13.25
N GLY A 188 -3.58 -29.73 12.36
CA GLY A 188 -3.70 -29.28 10.97
C GLY A 188 -3.54 -27.76 10.80
N VAL A 189 -2.76 -27.12 11.66
CA VAL A 189 -2.45 -25.70 11.58
C VAL A 189 -0.98 -25.56 11.22
N GLU A 190 -0.64 -24.56 10.42
CA GLU A 190 0.74 -24.22 10.11
C GLU A 190 1.07 -22.80 10.60
N VAL A 191 2.31 -22.63 11.06
CA VAL A 191 2.85 -21.33 11.43
C VAL A 191 3.68 -20.82 10.28
N TRP A 192 3.35 -19.62 9.83
CA TRP A 192 4.06 -18.94 8.75
C TRP A 192 4.83 -17.76 9.32
N ASN A 193 6.06 -17.62 8.87
CA ASN A 193 6.87 -16.47 9.22
C ASN A 193 6.47 -15.27 8.36
N GLY A 194 6.59 -14.08 8.94
CA GLY A 194 6.21 -12.86 8.26
C GLY A 194 6.85 -11.62 8.84
N PHE A 195 6.42 -10.49 8.31
CA PHE A 195 6.85 -9.17 8.76
C PHE A 195 5.73 -8.17 8.61
N TYR A 196 5.70 -7.23 9.54
CA TYR A 196 4.87 -6.03 9.49
C TYR A 196 5.68 -4.88 8.87
N GLN A 197 5.06 -4.16 7.95
CA GLN A 197 5.67 -3.01 7.29
C GLN A 197 4.75 -1.79 7.30
N SER A 198 5.27 -0.63 7.72
CA SER A 198 4.54 0.64 7.57
C SER A 198 5.47 1.84 7.42
N ALA A 199 5.06 2.80 6.60
CA ALA A 199 5.70 4.09 6.48
C ALA A 199 5.19 5.04 7.59
N ARG A 200 6.09 5.71 8.32
CA ARG A 200 5.71 6.68 9.36
C ARG A 200 6.57 7.95 9.28
N PRO A 201 5.97 9.14 9.35
CA PRO A 201 6.74 10.37 9.53
C PRO A 201 7.38 10.40 10.93
N THR A 202 8.63 10.84 11.00
CA THR A 202 9.37 11.07 12.26
C THR A 202 9.92 12.50 12.28
N VAL A 203 10.39 12.98 13.44
CA VAL A 203 10.94 14.34 13.55
C VAL A 203 12.19 14.45 12.68
N GLY A 204 12.17 15.36 11.70
CA GLY A 204 13.29 15.66 10.80
C GLY A 204 13.54 14.63 9.71
N LYS A 205 12.86 13.47 9.72
CA LYS A 205 13.17 12.32 8.85
C LYS A 205 11.91 11.54 8.52
N TYR A 206 11.92 10.84 7.38
CA TYR A 206 10.92 9.82 7.11
C TYR A 206 11.48 8.45 7.51
N SER A 207 10.70 7.65 8.24
CA SER A 207 11.17 6.35 8.71
C SER A 207 10.23 5.24 8.26
N LEU A 208 10.81 4.20 7.68
CA LEU A 208 10.17 2.92 7.44
C LEU A 208 10.24 2.09 8.72
N CYS A 209 9.10 1.69 9.27
CA CYS A 209 9.06 0.77 10.40
C CYS A 209 8.90 -0.66 9.87
N VAL A 210 9.83 -1.56 10.21
CA VAL A 210 9.74 -2.99 9.85
C VAL A 210 9.88 -3.84 11.11
N TYR A 211 8.85 -4.59 11.48
CA TYR A 211 8.91 -5.54 12.61
C TYR A 211 8.72 -6.96 12.09
N ALA A 212 9.43 -7.95 12.63
CA ALA A 212 9.11 -9.37 12.38
C ALA A 212 7.75 -9.70 13.01
N HIS A 213 6.93 -10.50 12.32
CA HIS A 213 5.59 -10.88 12.77
C HIS A 213 5.33 -12.34 12.45
N ILE A 214 4.78 -13.11 13.39
CA ILE A 214 4.41 -14.51 13.17
C ILE A 214 2.90 -14.57 12.89
N GLY A 215 2.51 -15.33 11.87
CA GLY A 215 1.11 -15.57 11.51
C GLY A 215 0.78 -17.06 11.63
N MET A 216 -0.47 -17.36 11.98
CA MET A 216 -0.97 -18.74 12.02
C MET A 216 -2.06 -18.88 10.96
N THR A 217 -2.02 -19.95 10.16
CA THR A 217 -3.04 -20.25 9.14
C THR A 217 -3.49 -21.71 9.27
N ASP A 218 -4.78 -21.96 9.05
CA ASP A 218 -5.37 -23.31 9.06
C ASP A 218 -5.19 -23.96 7.67
N TRP A 219 -4.83 -25.25 7.62
CA TRP A 219 -4.66 -26.02 6.37
C TRP A 219 -5.86 -25.91 5.43
N LYS A 220 -7.07 -25.73 5.96
CA LYS A 220 -8.28 -25.65 5.15
C LYS A 220 -8.38 -24.38 4.29
N GLU A 221 -7.65 -23.32 4.63
CA GLU A 221 -7.60 -22.09 3.82
C GLU A 221 -6.53 -22.14 2.72
N THR A 222 -5.52 -23.00 2.85
CA THR A 222 -4.40 -23.11 1.90
C THR A 222 -4.76 -23.82 0.59
N ILE A 223 -5.91 -24.52 0.52
CA ILE A 223 -6.39 -25.24 -0.68
C ILE A 223 -7.47 -24.45 -1.46
N ARG A 224 -7.39 -23.12 -1.54
CA ARG A 224 -8.36 -22.31 -2.32
C ARG A 224 -7.76 -21.41 -3.38
#